data_AF-A0A7Y0BIN0-F1
#
_entry.id   AF-A0A7Y0BIN0-F1
#
_cell.length_a   1.000
_cell.length_b   1.000
_cell.length_c   1.000
_cell.angle_alpha   90.00
_cell.angle_beta   90.00
_cell.angle_gamma   90.00
#
_symmetry.space_group_name_H-M   'P 1'
#
loop_
_entity.id
_entity.type
_entity.pdbx_description
1 polymer ?
#
loop_
_entity_poly.entity_id
_entity_poly.type
_entity_poly.pdbx_seq_one_letter_code
_entity_poly.pdbx_strand_id
1 'polypeptide(L)'
;MSSNLHPMLNVAVKAARAAGALINRAALDVEAVRVSVKQTNDFVTEVDQAAEAVIIETLLTAYPGHGILAEESGSEHGAKDSEFIWIIDPLDGTTNFIHGFPFYCVSIALSVRGKIEQAVVYDPTRNDIYSASKGRGSYVNDRRLRVAKRTRLQECLISTGFPYRPGDKLKSYLNMLGEVMSQCAGVRRPGAAALDLAYVATGNSDGFFEVGLKPWDVAAGSLLVTEAGGLIGNFTGEADFMDQGECLAANPRIYGQLVATLEKYSKFAGAGDKAAVRQSLQDSDAEAGTREDTDGNETPAPARAEKTTLKARRIKPVPARDGGTPEDAPF
;
A
#
# COMPACT_ATOMS: atom_id res chain seq x y z
N MET A 1 22.46 6.74 -17.51
CA MET A 1 22.51 6.63 -16.04
C MET A 1 23.06 7.94 -15.50
N SER A 2 22.31 8.63 -14.66
CA SER A 2 22.76 9.87 -14.01
C SER A 2 24.07 9.64 -13.24
N SER A 3 25.10 10.44 -13.55
CA SER A 3 26.49 10.21 -13.19
C SER A 3 26.84 10.65 -11.75
N ASN A 4 26.13 10.15 -10.72
CA ASN A 4 26.61 9.95 -9.33
C ASN A 4 25.44 9.70 -8.36
N LEU A 5 24.75 8.56 -8.49
CA LEU A 5 23.92 8.06 -7.38
C LEU A 5 24.79 7.87 -6.14
N HIS A 6 24.22 8.13 -4.96
CA HIS A 6 24.91 7.84 -3.71
C HIS A 6 25.33 6.35 -3.67
N PRO A 7 26.55 5.97 -3.25
CA PRO A 7 27.00 4.58 -3.30
C PRO A 7 26.05 3.60 -2.61
N MET A 8 25.50 3.98 -1.46
CA MET A 8 24.51 3.16 -0.74
C MET A 8 23.18 3.04 -1.51
N LEU A 9 22.73 4.12 -2.17
CA LEU A 9 21.52 4.08 -3.00
C LEU A 9 21.71 3.15 -4.20
N ASN A 10 22.89 3.15 -4.82
CA ASN A 10 23.18 2.26 -5.93
C ASN A 10 23.11 0.78 -5.53
N VAL A 11 23.62 0.44 -4.33
CA VAL A 11 23.51 -0.93 -3.79
C VAL A 11 22.05 -1.28 -3.47
N ALA A 12 21.28 -0.36 -2.90
CA ALA A 12 19.85 -0.58 -2.65
C ALA A 12 19.05 -0.82 -3.95
N VAL A 13 19.34 -0.06 -5.01
CA VAL A 13 18.74 -0.27 -6.34
C VAL A 13 19.12 -1.65 -6.90
N LYS A 14 20.39 -2.07 -6.74
CA LYS A 14 20.83 -3.41 -7.14
C LYS A 14 20.06 -4.50 -6.38
N ALA A 15 19.91 -4.35 -5.07
CA ALA A 15 19.16 -5.29 -4.22
C ALA A 15 17.69 -5.36 -4.63
N ALA A 16 17.02 -4.22 -4.81
CA ALA A 16 15.62 -4.17 -5.24
C ALA A 16 15.40 -4.85 -6.60
N ARG A 17 16.31 -4.64 -7.56
CA ARG A 17 16.24 -5.31 -8.87
C ARG A 17 16.45 -6.82 -8.79
N ALA A 18 17.32 -7.28 -7.89
CA ALA A 18 17.54 -8.71 -7.68
C ALA A 18 16.28 -9.38 -7.12
N ALA A 19 15.65 -8.79 -6.11
CA ALA A 19 14.37 -9.25 -5.58
C ALA A 19 13.26 -9.21 -6.63
N GLY A 20 13.12 -8.09 -7.34
CA GLY A 20 12.08 -7.97 -8.37
C GLY A 20 12.26 -8.93 -9.55
N ALA A 21 13.47 -9.42 -9.83
CA ALA A 21 13.67 -10.49 -10.81
C ALA A 21 13.10 -11.84 -10.33
N LEU A 22 13.19 -12.14 -9.02
CA LEU A 22 12.55 -13.31 -8.41
C LEU A 22 11.03 -13.16 -8.44
N ILE A 23 10.51 -12.00 -8.03
CA ILE A 23 9.07 -11.69 -8.03
C ILE A 23 8.50 -11.80 -9.44
N ASN A 24 9.14 -11.20 -10.45
CA ASN A 24 8.68 -11.28 -11.83
C ASN A 24 8.68 -12.72 -12.37
N ARG A 25 9.64 -13.55 -11.97
CA ARG A 25 9.65 -14.96 -12.36
C ARG A 25 8.48 -15.72 -11.73
N ALA A 26 8.23 -15.50 -10.44
CA ALA A 26 7.12 -16.13 -9.73
C ALA A 26 5.75 -15.65 -10.24
N ALA A 27 5.65 -14.38 -10.67
CA ALA A 27 4.44 -13.81 -11.27
C ALA A 27 4.02 -14.49 -12.60
N LEU A 28 4.93 -15.22 -13.27
CA LEU A 28 4.60 -15.97 -14.49
C LEU A 28 3.73 -17.20 -14.22
N ASP A 29 3.80 -17.75 -13.01
CA ASP A 29 3.04 -18.93 -12.58
C ASP A 29 2.67 -18.80 -11.09
N VAL A 30 1.77 -17.86 -10.80
CA VAL A 30 1.32 -17.56 -9.43
C VAL A 30 0.63 -18.77 -8.79
N GLU A 31 -0.02 -19.63 -9.58
CA GLU A 31 -0.70 -20.83 -9.07
C GLU A 31 0.27 -21.85 -8.47
N ALA A 32 1.53 -21.86 -8.93
CA ALA A 32 2.58 -22.72 -8.39
C ALA A 32 3.23 -22.17 -7.11
N VAL A 33 2.98 -20.90 -6.76
CA VAL A 33 3.58 -20.26 -5.58
C VAL A 33 2.97 -20.81 -4.30
N ARG A 34 3.82 -21.22 -3.36
CA ARG A 34 3.37 -21.65 -2.03
C ARG A 34 2.97 -20.45 -1.19
N VAL A 35 1.69 -20.39 -0.82
CA VAL A 35 1.12 -19.38 0.06
C VAL A 35 0.98 -19.94 1.48
N SER A 36 1.49 -19.21 2.45
CA SER A 36 1.28 -19.44 3.88
C SER A 36 0.50 -18.27 4.49
N VAL A 37 -0.23 -18.54 5.58
CA VAL A 37 -1.03 -17.53 6.27
C VAL A 37 -0.31 -17.14 7.56
N LYS A 38 0.14 -15.89 7.67
CA LYS A 38 0.70 -15.32 8.91
C LYS A 38 -0.40 -15.14 9.95
N GLN A 39 -1.49 -14.51 9.54
CA GLN A 39 -2.69 -14.23 10.33
C GLN A 39 -3.92 -14.16 9.42
N THR A 40 -5.14 -14.06 9.97
CA THR A 40 -6.35 -13.88 9.14
C THR A 40 -6.22 -12.65 8.24
N ASN A 41 -6.31 -12.87 6.92
CA ASN A 41 -6.10 -11.86 5.86
C ASN A 41 -4.66 -11.32 5.76
N ASP A 42 -3.67 -12.02 6.31
CA ASP A 42 -2.24 -11.68 6.25
C ASP A 42 -1.46 -12.88 5.70
N PHE A 43 -0.88 -12.70 4.53
CA PHE A 43 -0.29 -13.78 3.73
C PHE A 43 1.21 -13.55 3.58
N VAL A 44 1.95 -14.66 3.46
CA VAL A 44 3.35 -14.66 3.08
C VAL A 44 3.58 -15.81 2.12
N THR A 45 4.42 -15.59 1.13
CA THR A 45 4.79 -16.63 0.17
C THR A 45 6.27 -16.98 0.29
N GLU A 46 6.66 -18.09 -0.32
CA GLU A 46 8.09 -18.41 -0.49
C GLU A 46 8.84 -17.33 -1.31
N VAL A 47 8.11 -16.51 -2.08
CA VAL A 47 8.66 -15.40 -2.86
C VAL A 47 9.08 -14.25 -1.95
N ASP A 48 8.28 -13.90 -0.95
CA ASP A 48 8.61 -12.85 0.04
C ASP A 48 9.92 -13.22 0.76
N GLN A 49 10.04 -14.48 1.22
CA GLN A 49 11.24 -14.98 1.90
C GLN A 49 12.48 -14.99 0.99
N ALA A 50 12.32 -15.43 -0.25
CA ALA A 50 13.43 -15.46 -1.21
C ALA A 50 13.87 -14.04 -1.63
N ALA A 51 12.92 -13.11 -1.77
CA ALA A 51 13.18 -11.71 -2.04
C ALA A 51 13.89 -11.04 -0.87
N GLU A 52 13.47 -11.27 0.37
CA GLU A 52 14.14 -10.75 1.56
C GLU A 52 15.58 -11.25 1.66
N ALA A 53 15.79 -12.56 1.49
CA ALA A 53 17.11 -13.18 1.56
C ALA A 53 18.10 -12.56 0.56
N VAL A 54 17.70 -12.38 -0.71
CA VAL A 54 18.58 -11.79 -1.73
C VAL A 54 18.86 -10.32 -1.48
N ILE A 55 17.91 -9.57 -0.91
CA ILE A 55 18.10 -8.17 -0.52
C ILE A 55 19.14 -8.10 0.60
N ILE A 56 18.93 -8.86 1.68
CA ILE A 56 19.83 -8.90 2.84
C ILE A 56 21.24 -9.31 2.42
N GLU A 57 21.38 -10.38 1.64
CA GLU A 57 22.67 -10.83 1.11
C GLU A 57 23.36 -9.71 0.31
N THR A 58 22.64 -9.06 -0.60
CA THR A 58 23.20 -7.99 -1.43
C THR A 58 23.67 -6.80 -0.60
N LEU A 59 22.87 -6.37 0.38
CA LEU A 59 23.16 -5.23 1.23
C LEU A 59 24.33 -5.51 2.17
N LEU A 60 24.33 -6.66 2.86
CA LEU A 60 25.36 -7.02 3.83
C LEU A 60 26.68 -7.43 3.18
N THR A 61 26.67 -7.92 1.93
CA THR A 61 27.90 -8.12 1.15
C THR A 61 28.64 -6.81 0.92
N ALA A 62 27.90 -5.73 0.62
CA ALA A 62 28.49 -4.41 0.40
C ALA A 62 28.79 -3.66 1.72
N TYR A 63 27.93 -3.85 2.73
CA TYR A 63 28.02 -3.16 4.01
C TYR A 63 27.84 -4.12 5.20
N PRO A 64 28.87 -4.93 5.54
CA PRO A 64 28.77 -5.96 6.59
C PRO A 64 28.48 -5.42 8.00
N GLY A 65 28.80 -4.14 8.26
CA GLY A 65 28.58 -3.49 9.56
C GLY A 65 27.22 -2.80 9.73
N HIS A 66 26.31 -2.91 8.76
CA HIS A 66 24.97 -2.32 8.85
C HIS A 66 23.98 -3.29 9.53
N GLY A 67 22.96 -2.75 10.17
CA GLY A 67 21.82 -3.49 10.70
C GLY A 67 20.71 -3.69 9.67
N ILE A 68 19.84 -4.67 9.92
CA ILE A 68 18.63 -4.94 9.12
C ILE A 68 17.40 -4.84 10.03
N LEU A 69 16.32 -4.26 9.50
CA LEU A 69 14.96 -4.37 9.99
C LEU A 69 14.06 -4.75 8.81
N ALA A 70 13.73 -6.03 8.69
CA ALA A 70 12.92 -6.54 7.59
C ALA A 70 11.56 -7.04 8.09
N GLU A 71 10.57 -7.09 7.20
CA GLU A 71 9.22 -7.55 7.55
C GLU A 71 9.21 -8.99 8.10
N GLU A 72 9.89 -9.93 7.42
CA GLU A 72 9.78 -11.36 7.74
C GLU A 72 10.69 -11.76 8.90
N SER A 73 11.95 -11.31 8.86
CA SER A 73 12.98 -11.68 9.84
C SER A 73 13.20 -10.66 10.95
N GLY A 74 12.49 -9.51 10.94
CA GLY A 74 12.69 -8.46 11.92
C GLY A 74 14.14 -7.96 11.96
N SER A 75 14.75 -7.97 13.14
CA SER A 75 16.13 -7.53 13.36
C SER A 75 17.11 -8.68 13.63
N GLU A 76 16.84 -9.87 13.07
CA GLU A 76 17.69 -11.05 13.24
C GLU A 76 19.03 -10.95 12.48
N HIS A 77 19.07 -10.15 11.40
CA HIS A 77 20.24 -10.00 10.54
C HIS A 77 20.97 -8.67 10.72
N GLY A 78 22.25 -8.66 10.32
CA GLY A 78 23.10 -7.48 10.39
C GLY A 78 23.60 -7.17 11.81
N ALA A 79 24.28 -6.03 11.95
CA ALA A 79 24.83 -5.58 13.23
C ALA A 79 23.73 -4.91 14.10
N LYS A 80 23.52 -5.44 15.32
CA LYS A 80 22.44 -5.00 16.23
C LYS A 80 22.55 -3.55 16.69
N ASP A 81 23.76 -3.07 16.92
CA ASP A 81 24.03 -1.72 17.45
C ASP A 81 24.51 -0.75 16.36
N SER A 82 24.14 -1.02 15.10
CA SER A 82 24.56 -0.17 13.99
C SER A 82 23.79 1.14 13.94
N GLU A 83 24.49 2.24 13.69
CA GLU A 83 23.85 3.52 13.37
C GLU A 83 23.21 3.52 11.97
N PHE A 84 23.51 2.52 11.14
CA PHE A 84 23.04 2.36 9.77
C PHE A 84 22.11 1.15 9.71
N ILE A 85 20.81 1.38 9.53
CA ILE A 85 19.79 0.32 9.52
C ILE A 85 19.07 0.33 8.19
N TRP A 86 19.14 -0.78 7.46
CA TRP A 86 18.31 -1.01 6.28
C TRP A 86 16.93 -1.49 6.70
N ILE A 87 15.90 -0.76 6.30
CA ILE A 87 14.50 -1.10 6.55
C ILE A 87 13.91 -1.66 5.25
N ILE A 88 13.37 -2.88 5.29
CA ILE A 88 13.04 -3.66 4.08
C ILE A 88 11.62 -4.20 4.18
N ASP A 89 10.85 -3.95 3.13
CA ASP A 89 9.68 -4.76 2.77
C ASP A 89 10.02 -5.47 1.45
N PRO A 90 10.17 -6.80 1.46
CA PRO A 90 10.58 -7.56 0.29
C PRO A 90 9.50 -7.64 -0.79
N LEU A 91 8.22 -7.49 -0.43
CA LEU A 91 7.07 -7.57 -1.33
C LEU A 91 5.84 -6.87 -0.71
N ASP A 92 5.81 -5.55 -0.79
CA ASP A 92 4.63 -4.77 -0.38
C ASP A 92 3.50 -5.02 -1.38
N GLY A 93 2.36 -5.48 -0.86
CA GLY A 93 1.22 -5.92 -1.66
C GLY A 93 1.17 -7.42 -1.95
N THR A 94 1.63 -8.29 -1.02
CA THR A 94 1.55 -9.76 -1.14
C THR A 94 0.16 -10.25 -1.56
N THR A 95 -0.91 -9.66 -1.00
CA THR A 95 -2.29 -9.99 -1.42
C THR A 95 -2.53 -9.68 -2.90
N ASN A 96 -2.03 -8.56 -3.41
CA ASN A 96 -2.15 -8.23 -4.82
C ASN A 96 -1.36 -9.22 -5.68
N PHE A 97 -0.15 -9.58 -5.25
CA PHE A 97 0.69 -10.55 -5.94
C PHE A 97 0.01 -11.93 -6.08
N ILE A 98 -0.51 -12.51 -4.99
CA ILE A 98 -1.18 -13.83 -5.04
C ILE A 98 -2.45 -13.84 -5.88
N HIS A 99 -3.08 -12.67 -6.07
CA HIS A 99 -4.27 -12.51 -6.90
C HIS A 99 -3.96 -12.05 -8.33
N GLY A 100 -2.68 -11.89 -8.70
CA GLY A 100 -2.26 -11.41 -10.02
C GLY A 100 -2.63 -9.94 -10.29
N PHE A 101 -2.95 -9.15 -9.27
CA PHE A 101 -3.23 -7.73 -9.42
C PHE A 101 -1.92 -6.94 -9.50
N PRO A 102 -1.64 -6.21 -10.60
CA PRO A 102 -0.31 -5.64 -10.88
C PRO A 102 -0.08 -4.30 -10.14
N PHE A 103 -0.10 -4.36 -8.81
CA PHE A 103 0.20 -3.24 -7.91
C PHE A 103 0.87 -3.77 -6.64
N TYR A 104 2.18 -3.96 -6.71
CA TYR A 104 3.02 -4.41 -5.61
C TYR A 104 4.45 -3.93 -5.87
N CYS A 105 5.29 -3.88 -4.86
CA CYS A 105 6.64 -3.35 -5.00
C CYS A 105 7.64 -3.93 -4.00
N VAL A 106 8.93 -3.70 -4.25
CA VAL A 106 9.99 -3.89 -3.24
C VAL A 106 10.29 -2.54 -2.61
N SER A 107 10.33 -2.44 -1.29
CA SER A 107 10.64 -1.21 -0.55
C SER A 107 11.94 -1.37 0.25
N ILE A 108 12.90 -0.47 0.05
CA ILE A 108 14.18 -0.46 0.79
C ILE A 108 14.50 0.97 1.19
N ALA A 109 14.68 1.20 2.50
CA ALA A 109 15.16 2.45 3.05
C ALA A 109 16.45 2.25 3.84
N LEU A 110 17.29 3.29 3.88
CA LEU A 110 18.42 3.35 4.81
C LEU A 110 18.15 4.44 5.85
N SER A 111 18.05 4.03 7.11
CA SER A 111 18.07 4.91 8.26
C SER A 111 19.50 5.09 8.76
N VAL A 112 19.91 6.34 9.01
CA VAL A 112 21.17 6.69 9.65
C VAL A 112 20.85 7.51 10.89
N ARG A 113 21.16 6.97 12.08
CA ARG A 113 20.83 7.59 13.39
C ARG A 113 19.36 8.00 13.49
N GLY A 114 18.46 7.11 13.07
CA GLY A 114 17.00 7.32 13.13
C GLY A 114 16.44 8.22 12.03
N LYS A 115 17.24 8.68 11.06
CA LYS A 115 16.78 9.52 9.94
C LYS A 115 16.90 8.76 8.63
N ILE A 116 15.83 8.76 7.84
CA ILE A 116 15.87 8.15 6.51
C ILE A 116 16.74 9.00 5.58
N GLU A 117 17.81 8.41 5.06
CA GLU A 117 18.81 9.09 4.21
C GLU A 117 18.75 8.62 2.75
N GLN A 118 18.38 7.35 2.52
CA GLN A 118 18.23 6.76 1.19
C GLN A 118 16.93 5.98 1.10
N ALA A 119 16.29 5.99 -0.06
CA ALA A 119 15.07 5.24 -0.31
C ALA A 119 15.02 4.71 -1.74
N VAL A 120 14.49 3.49 -1.89
CA VAL A 120 14.16 2.84 -3.14
C VAL A 120 12.79 2.18 -2.99
N VAL A 121 11.89 2.45 -3.94
CA VAL A 121 10.69 1.64 -4.16
C VAL A 121 10.76 1.14 -5.60
N TYR A 122 10.67 -0.17 -5.81
CA TYR A 122 10.71 -0.78 -7.14
C TYR A 122 9.37 -1.42 -7.48
N ASP A 123 8.70 -0.89 -8.50
CA ASP A 123 7.54 -1.54 -9.13
C ASP A 123 8.04 -2.50 -10.23
N PRO A 124 8.04 -3.83 -10.00
CA PRO A 124 8.53 -4.80 -10.97
C PRO A 124 7.60 -4.95 -12.17
N THR A 125 6.31 -4.58 -12.05
CA THR A 125 5.29 -4.70 -13.10
C THR A 125 5.46 -3.64 -14.19
N ARG A 126 5.92 -2.44 -13.79
CA ARG A 126 6.22 -1.31 -14.68
C ARG A 126 7.72 -1.16 -14.97
N ASN A 127 8.55 -1.90 -14.24
CA ASN A 127 9.99 -1.73 -14.20
C ASN A 127 10.41 -0.30 -13.80
N ASP A 128 9.65 0.31 -12.89
CA ASP A 128 9.88 1.67 -12.40
C ASP A 128 10.65 1.65 -11.08
N ILE A 129 11.84 2.27 -11.06
CA ILE A 129 12.61 2.51 -9.84
C ILE A 129 12.34 3.94 -9.37
N TYR A 130 11.62 4.06 -8.26
CA TYR A 130 11.52 5.27 -7.46
C TYR A 130 12.70 5.33 -6.50
N SER A 131 13.41 6.44 -6.46
CA SER A 131 14.59 6.59 -5.60
C SER A 131 14.72 8.00 -5.05
N ALA A 132 15.28 8.11 -3.84
CA ALA A 132 15.62 9.39 -3.24
C ALA A 132 16.90 9.28 -2.40
N SER A 133 17.67 10.36 -2.42
CA SER A 133 18.68 10.65 -1.41
C SER A 133 18.30 11.95 -0.74
N LYS A 134 18.39 11.99 0.59
CA LYS A 134 18.05 13.19 1.35
C LYS A 134 18.81 14.43 0.87
N GLY A 135 18.08 15.51 0.67
CA GLY A 135 18.58 16.79 0.14
C GLY A 135 18.93 16.78 -1.35
N ARG A 136 18.67 15.70 -2.09
CA ARG A 136 19.02 15.58 -3.52
C ARG A 136 17.81 15.41 -4.43
N GLY A 137 16.60 15.36 -3.88
CA GLY A 137 15.37 15.10 -4.62
C GLY A 137 15.05 13.62 -4.79
N SER A 138 13.82 13.37 -5.23
CA SER A 138 13.33 12.04 -5.61
C SER A 138 13.14 11.93 -7.12
N TYR A 139 13.27 10.70 -7.63
CA TYR A 139 13.32 10.39 -9.06
C TYR A 139 12.59 9.08 -9.36
N VAL A 140 11.98 8.98 -10.55
CA VAL A 140 11.56 7.72 -11.17
C VAL A 140 12.32 7.53 -12.48
N ASN A 141 13.09 6.44 -12.62
CA ASN A 141 13.89 6.16 -13.83
C ASN A 141 14.64 7.39 -14.37
N ASP A 142 15.46 8.03 -13.53
CA ASP A 142 16.22 9.27 -13.81
C ASP A 142 15.37 10.55 -13.99
N ARG A 143 14.03 10.49 -13.97
CA ARG A 143 13.15 11.67 -14.05
C ARG A 143 12.80 12.20 -12.67
N ARG A 144 13.07 13.48 -12.41
CA ARG A 144 12.81 14.11 -11.11
C ARG A 144 11.30 14.18 -10.83
N LEU A 145 10.93 13.86 -9.59
CA LEU A 145 9.56 13.87 -9.11
C LEU A 145 9.18 15.21 -8.47
N ARG A 146 7.87 15.48 -8.48
CA ARG A 146 7.21 16.56 -7.74
C ARG A 146 5.78 16.10 -7.40
N VAL A 147 5.36 16.35 -6.17
CA VAL A 147 3.98 16.15 -5.76
C VAL A 147 3.02 16.99 -6.60
N ALA A 148 1.75 16.58 -6.65
CA ALA A 148 0.71 17.29 -7.39
C ALA A 148 0.53 18.73 -6.89
N LYS A 149 0.09 19.62 -7.79
CA LYS A 149 -0.11 21.05 -7.51
C LYS A 149 -1.55 21.42 -7.11
N ARG A 150 -2.47 20.45 -7.07
CA ARG A 150 -3.87 20.70 -6.70
C ARG A 150 -3.94 21.28 -5.29
N THR A 151 -4.82 22.24 -5.08
CA THR A 151 -4.92 22.97 -3.81
C THR A 151 -6.29 22.82 -3.15
N ARG A 152 -7.27 22.24 -3.84
CA ARG A 152 -8.62 22.01 -3.35
C ARG A 152 -8.86 20.51 -3.24
N LEU A 153 -9.24 20.05 -2.05
CA LEU A 153 -9.48 18.62 -1.82
C LEU A 153 -10.51 18.03 -2.79
N GLN A 154 -11.52 18.81 -3.17
CA GLN A 154 -12.59 18.41 -4.12
C GLN A 154 -12.10 18.01 -5.51
N GLU A 155 -10.88 18.38 -5.89
CA GLU A 155 -10.28 18.04 -7.19
C GLU A 155 -9.30 16.85 -7.10
N CYS A 156 -9.08 16.35 -5.88
CA CYS A 156 -7.99 15.44 -5.56
C CYS A 156 -8.39 13.98 -5.66
N LEU A 157 -7.43 13.14 -6.05
CA LEU A 157 -7.49 11.70 -5.91
C LEU A 157 -6.69 11.24 -4.68
N ILE A 158 -7.37 10.69 -3.69
CA ILE A 158 -6.77 10.27 -2.43
C ILE A 158 -6.61 8.74 -2.41
N SER A 159 -5.41 8.25 -2.12
CA SER A 159 -5.15 6.83 -1.89
C SER A 159 -5.31 6.47 -0.41
N THR A 160 -5.66 5.22 -0.14
CA THR A 160 -5.82 4.71 1.24
C THR A 160 -5.75 3.19 1.28
N GLY A 161 -5.54 2.63 2.47
CA GLY A 161 -5.62 1.20 2.74
C GLY A 161 -6.63 0.88 3.84
N PHE A 162 -7.26 -0.28 3.72
CA PHE A 162 -8.36 -0.68 4.59
C PHE A 162 -7.80 -1.53 5.74
N PRO A 163 -8.29 -1.35 6.98
CA PRO A 163 -7.97 -2.23 8.08
C PRO A 163 -8.83 -3.50 7.94
N TYR A 164 -8.18 -4.64 7.68
CA TYR A 164 -8.82 -5.94 7.44
C TYR A 164 -8.39 -7.02 8.44
N ARG A 165 -7.70 -6.67 9.52
CA ARG A 165 -7.24 -7.58 10.57
C ARG A 165 -8.31 -7.73 11.68
N PRO A 166 -8.45 -8.92 12.30
CA PRO A 166 -9.34 -9.10 13.44
C PRO A 166 -9.01 -8.12 14.58
N GLY A 167 -10.02 -7.43 15.11
CA GLY A 167 -9.86 -6.41 16.16
C GLY A 167 -9.76 -4.96 15.64
N ASP A 168 -9.76 -4.78 14.32
CA ASP A 168 -9.77 -3.46 13.72
C ASP A 168 -11.09 -2.71 13.97
N LYS A 169 -10.99 -1.40 14.16
CA LYS A 169 -12.13 -0.51 14.34
C LYS A 169 -12.78 -0.15 13.00
N LEU A 170 -13.26 -1.17 12.27
CA LEU A 170 -13.79 -1.03 10.91
C LEU A 170 -14.84 0.09 10.81
N LYS A 171 -15.78 0.18 11.77
CA LYS A 171 -16.79 1.24 11.78
C LYS A 171 -16.17 2.65 11.86
N SER A 172 -15.17 2.84 12.72
CA SER A 172 -14.44 4.12 12.83
C SER A 172 -13.71 4.44 11.53
N TYR A 173 -13.12 3.42 10.88
CA TYR A 173 -12.45 3.58 9.60
C TYR A 173 -13.42 3.94 8.48
N LEU A 174 -14.59 3.29 8.40
CA LEU A 174 -15.60 3.60 7.38
C LEU A 174 -16.15 5.01 7.51
N ASN A 175 -16.32 5.52 8.74
CA ASN A 175 -16.70 6.92 8.97
C ASN A 175 -15.62 7.88 8.48
N MET A 176 -14.36 7.62 8.84
CA MET A 176 -13.20 8.39 8.37
C MET A 176 -13.13 8.40 6.83
N LEU A 177 -13.26 7.23 6.21
CA LEU A 177 -13.27 7.08 4.75
C LEU A 177 -14.43 7.85 4.12
N GLY A 178 -15.65 7.72 4.66
CA GLY A 178 -16.84 8.41 4.17
C GLY A 178 -16.68 9.93 4.20
N GLU A 179 -16.06 10.46 5.25
CA GLU A 179 -15.79 11.89 5.37
C GLU A 179 -14.77 12.38 4.34
N VAL A 180 -13.64 11.67 4.14
CA VAL A 180 -12.67 12.01 3.10
C VAL A 180 -13.29 11.89 1.70
N MET A 181 -14.05 10.82 1.44
CA MET A 181 -14.74 10.60 0.16
C MET A 181 -15.71 11.72 -0.18
N SER A 182 -16.39 12.30 0.82
CA SER A 182 -17.32 13.42 0.60
C SER A 182 -16.64 14.73 0.20
N GLN A 183 -15.33 14.85 0.41
CA GLN A 183 -14.57 16.08 0.21
C GLN A 183 -13.64 16.03 -1.00
N CYS A 184 -13.46 14.88 -1.66
CA CYS A 184 -12.51 14.70 -2.76
C CYS A 184 -13.16 14.18 -4.06
N ALA A 185 -12.42 14.24 -5.17
CA ALA A 185 -12.91 13.78 -6.47
C ALA A 185 -13.02 12.25 -6.55
N GLY A 186 -12.25 11.55 -5.72
CA GLY A 186 -12.37 10.11 -5.59
C GLY A 186 -11.26 9.50 -4.74
N VAL A 187 -11.53 8.29 -4.26
CA VAL A 187 -10.59 7.50 -3.49
C VAL A 187 -10.06 6.33 -4.31
N ARG A 188 -8.82 5.92 -4.06
CA ARG A 188 -8.20 4.70 -4.58
C ARG A 188 -7.77 3.83 -3.42
N ARG A 189 -7.94 2.51 -3.57
CA ARG A 189 -7.40 1.49 -2.66
C ARG A 189 -6.60 0.48 -3.49
N PRO A 190 -5.37 0.82 -3.92
CA PRO A 190 -4.59 -0.06 -4.78
C PRO A 190 -3.99 -1.25 -4.02
N GLY A 191 -3.54 -1.06 -2.77
CA GLY A 191 -3.17 -2.16 -1.87
C GLY A 191 -1.67 -2.44 -1.73
N ALA A 192 -0.80 -1.45 -1.93
CA ALA A 192 0.62 -1.50 -1.58
C ALA A 192 1.07 -0.11 -1.09
N ALA A 193 1.30 0.04 0.21
CA ALA A 193 1.45 1.33 0.88
C ALA A 193 2.70 2.11 0.42
N ALA A 194 3.83 1.43 0.23
CA ALA A 194 5.06 2.04 -0.27
C ALA A 194 4.89 2.56 -1.70
N LEU A 195 4.13 1.83 -2.54
CA LEU A 195 3.82 2.26 -3.91
C LEU A 195 2.77 3.38 -3.95
N ASP A 196 1.79 3.38 -3.04
CA ASP A 196 0.85 4.49 -2.85
C ASP A 196 1.59 5.79 -2.47
N LEU A 197 2.57 5.73 -1.56
CA LEU A 197 3.44 6.87 -1.22
C LEU A 197 4.31 7.31 -2.41
N ALA A 198 4.84 6.39 -3.22
CA ALA A 198 5.54 6.73 -4.45
C ALA A 198 4.59 7.43 -5.46
N TYR A 199 3.32 7.05 -5.48
CA TYR A 199 2.27 7.68 -6.30
C TYR A 199 1.89 9.07 -5.80
N VAL A 200 2.00 9.34 -4.50
CA VAL A 200 1.94 10.72 -3.97
C VAL A 200 3.15 11.53 -4.43
N ALA A 201 4.37 10.97 -4.33
CA ALA A 201 5.61 11.63 -4.72
C ALA A 201 5.64 12.03 -6.21
N THR A 202 5.05 11.22 -7.09
CA THR A 202 4.88 11.50 -8.53
C THR A 202 3.73 12.45 -8.86
N GLY A 203 2.80 12.67 -7.93
CA GLY A 203 1.58 13.44 -8.15
C GLY A 203 0.46 12.69 -8.89
N ASN A 204 0.59 11.37 -9.03
CA ASN A 204 -0.48 10.49 -9.51
C ASN A 204 -1.65 10.43 -8.51
N SER A 205 -1.33 10.41 -7.21
CA SER A 205 -2.26 10.65 -6.11
C SER A 205 -1.94 11.98 -5.43
N ASP A 206 -2.96 12.69 -4.97
CA ASP A 206 -2.83 13.99 -4.30
C ASP A 206 -2.57 13.86 -2.79
N GLY A 207 -2.89 12.70 -2.23
CA GLY A 207 -2.61 12.37 -0.85
C GLY A 207 -2.89 10.91 -0.57
N PHE A 208 -2.37 10.44 0.56
CA PHE A 208 -2.47 9.09 1.07
C PHE A 208 -2.80 9.14 2.56
N PHE A 209 -3.71 8.30 3.03
CA PHE A 209 -3.90 8.09 4.47
C PHE A 209 -4.16 6.61 4.78
N GLU A 210 -3.54 6.09 5.84
CA GLU A 210 -3.74 4.72 6.29
C GLU A 210 -3.41 4.54 7.78
N VAL A 211 -4.02 3.52 8.39
CA VAL A 211 -3.80 3.09 9.77
C VAL A 211 -3.25 1.67 9.81
N GLY A 212 -2.47 1.35 10.84
CA GLY A 212 -1.93 0.00 11.05
C GLY A 212 -0.65 -0.33 10.28
N LEU A 213 -0.02 0.67 9.65
CA LEU A 213 1.24 0.50 8.92
C LEU A 213 2.43 0.25 9.87
N LYS A 214 3.43 -0.44 9.33
CA LYS A 214 4.72 -0.75 9.94
C LYS A 214 5.83 0.15 9.37
N PRO A 215 6.99 0.24 10.04
CA PRO A 215 8.09 1.07 9.55
C PRO A 215 8.54 0.75 8.12
N TRP A 216 8.54 -0.54 7.73
CA TRP A 216 8.95 -0.97 6.39
C TRP A 216 7.98 -0.55 5.28
N ASP A 217 6.69 -0.44 5.57
CA ASP A 217 5.65 0.04 4.64
C ASP A 217 5.87 1.51 4.25
N VAL A 218 6.37 2.34 5.18
CA VAL A 218 6.39 3.81 5.02
C VAL A 218 7.79 4.41 4.87
N ALA A 219 8.85 3.75 5.33
CA ALA A 219 10.17 4.37 5.44
C ALA A 219 10.68 4.89 4.09
N ALA A 220 10.66 4.07 3.04
CA ALA A 220 11.14 4.48 1.72
C ALA A 220 10.21 5.55 1.09
N GLY A 221 8.89 5.31 1.16
CA GLY A 221 7.87 6.23 0.66
C GLY A 221 7.94 7.61 1.30
N SER A 222 8.26 7.69 2.60
CA SER A 222 8.38 8.96 3.34
C SER A 222 9.46 9.87 2.76
N LEU A 223 10.63 9.32 2.41
CA LEU A 223 11.71 10.09 1.81
C LEU A 223 11.36 10.49 0.37
N LEU A 224 10.70 9.60 -0.39
CA LEU A 224 10.24 9.92 -1.75
C LEU A 224 9.30 11.13 -1.76
N VAL A 225 8.30 11.15 -0.86
CA VAL A 225 7.31 12.23 -0.72
C VAL A 225 7.98 13.54 -0.32
N THR A 226 8.80 13.52 0.74
CA THR A 226 9.45 14.74 1.26
C THR A 226 10.40 15.36 0.24
N GLU A 227 11.21 14.55 -0.45
CA GLU A 227 12.13 15.01 -1.50
C GLU A 227 11.42 15.46 -2.79
N ALA A 228 10.18 15.02 -3.01
CA ALA A 228 9.29 15.52 -4.07
C ALA A 228 8.65 16.88 -3.71
N GLY A 229 8.76 17.33 -2.46
CA GLY A 229 8.16 18.57 -1.94
C GLY A 229 6.78 18.36 -1.29
N GLY A 230 6.45 17.14 -0.92
CA GLY A 230 5.29 16.81 -0.10
C GLY A 230 5.58 16.88 1.40
N LEU A 231 4.54 16.68 2.19
CA LEU A 231 4.59 16.49 3.64
C LEU A 231 4.10 15.09 3.98
N ILE A 232 4.64 14.53 5.07
CA ILE A 232 4.23 13.26 5.64
C ILE A 232 4.25 13.38 7.16
N GLY A 233 3.27 12.76 7.83
CA GLY A 233 3.14 12.71 9.28
C GLY A 233 2.00 11.79 9.69
N ASN A 234 1.64 11.77 10.96
CA ASN A 234 0.46 11.05 11.44
C ASN A 234 -0.82 11.84 11.15
N PHE A 235 -1.97 11.38 11.65
CA PHE A 235 -3.25 12.07 11.44
C PHE A 235 -3.36 13.41 12.19
N THR A 236 -2.55 13.64 13.22
CA THR A 236 -2.43 14.93 13.92
C THR A 236 -1.41 15.89 13.26
N GLY A 237 -0.69 15.44 12.23
CA GLY A 237 0.37 16.21 11.57
C GLY A 237 1.77 16.09 12.18
N GLU A 238 1.95 15.22 13.18
CA GLU A 238 3.21 14.99 13.88
C GLU A 238 4.13 14.00 13.15
N ALA A 239 5.42 14.06 13.42
CA ALA A 239 6.45 13.30 12.70
C ALA A 239 6.58 11.82 13.12
N ASP A 240 5.88 11.37 14.17
CA ASP A 240 6.01 10.02 14.75
C ASP A 240 5.22 8.93 13.98
N PHE A 241 4.90 9.16 12.70
CA PHE A 241 4.06 8.29 11.88
C PHE A 241 4.60 6.86 11.72
N MET A 242 5.92 6.69 11.72
CA MET A 242 6.57 5.37 11.60
C MET A 242 6.33 4.50 12.84
N ASP A 243 6.26 5.10 14.03
CA ASP A 243 6.09 4.38 15.30
C ASP A 243 4.61 4.24 15.69
N GLN A 244 3.79 5.20 15.28
CA GLN A 244 2.38 5.29 15.64
C GLN A 244 1.45 4.48 14.72
N GLY A 245 1.94 4.07 13.54
CA GLY A 245 1.17 3.32 12.56
C GLY A 245 -0.03 4.09 12.00
N GLU A 246 0.02 5.42 12.01
CA GLU A 246 -0.90 6.31 11.31
C GLU A 246 -0.07 7.12 10.34
N CYS A 247 -0.39 7.06 9.05
CA CYS A 247 0.37 7.76 8.02
C CYS A 247 -0.57 8.61 7.18
N LEU A 248 -0.23 9.88 7.03
CA LEU A 248 -0.82 10.85 6.13
C LEU A 248 0.29 11.46 5.30
N ALA A 249 0.15 11.49 3.98
CA ALA A 249 1.08 12.14 3.07
C ALA A 249 0.32 12.92 1.99
N ALA A 250 0.78 14.12 1.62
CA ALA A 250 0.18 14.92 0.55
C ALA A 250 1.09 16.09 0.16
N ASN A 251 0.69 16.88 -0.86
CA ASN A 251 1.28 18.21 -1.04
C ASN A 251 0.89 19.15 0.14
N PRO A 252 1.63 20.24 0.42
CA PRO A 252 1.39 21.06 1.61
C PRO A 252 -0.01 21.65 1.75
N ARG A 253 -0.70 21.97 0.64
CA ARG A 253 -2.05 22.56 0.67
C ARG A 253 -3.11 21.53 1.00
N ILE A 254 -2.97 20.33 0.44
CA ILE A 254 -3.89 19.21 0.68
C ILE A 254 -3.62 18.55 2.02
N TYR A 255 -2.35 18.49 2.44
CA TYR A 255 -1.94 17.96 3.74
C TYR A 255 -2.67 18.64 4.89
N GLY A 256 -2.68 19.98 4.93
CA GLY A 256 -3.39 20.71 5.99
C GLY A 256 -4.91 20.48 6.00
N GLN A 257 -5.53 20.30 4.83
CA GLN A 257 -6.97 19.97 4.73
C GLN A 257 -7.26 18.56 5.23
N LEU A 258 -6.38 17.60 4.94
CA LEU A 258 -6.50 16.23 5.40
C LEU A 258 -6.25 16.11 6.91
N VAL A 259 -5.25 16.80 7.49
CA VAL A 259 -5.04 16.84 8.95
C VAL A 259 -6.31 17.32 9.65
N ALA A 260 -6.90 18.44 9.21
CA ALA A 260 -8.14 18.97 9.79
C ALA A 260 -9.33 17.99 9.74
N THR A 261 -9.33 17.08 8.77
CA THR A 261 -10.36 16.03 8.63
C THR A 261 -10.04 14.80 9.48
N LEU A 262 -8.76 14.39 9.52
CA LEU A 262 -8.31 13.10 10.04
C LEU A 262 -7.93 13.13 11.52
N GLU A 263 -7.53 14.30 12.06
CA GLU A 263 -7.06 14.48 13.44
C GLU A 263 -7.97 13.80 14.45
N LYS A 264 -9.28 14.03 14.37
CA LYS A 264 -10.27 13.49 15.31
C LYS A 264 -10.34 11.95 15.32
N TYR A 265 -9.91 11.30 14.24
CA TYR A 265 -9.84 9.84 14.13
C TYR A 265 -8.53 9.26 14.67
N SER A 266 -7.54 10.10 14.96
CA SER A 266 -6.25 9.66 15.49
C SER A 266 -6.38 9.05 16.88
N LYS A 267 -5.65 7.96 17.12
CA LYS A 267 -5.43 7.40 18.47
C LYS A 267 -4.68 8.37 19.37
N PHE A 268 -3.98 9.36 18.81
CA PHE A 268 -3.13 10.32 19.50
C PHE A 268 -3.79 11.69 19.67
N ALA A 269 -5.02 11.88 19.17
CA ALA A 269 -5.77 13.12 19.31
C ALA A 269 -6.07 13.48 20.78
N GLY A 270 -6.37 14.76 21.03
CA GLY A 270 -6.81 15.27 22.33
C GLY A 270 -8.10 14.61 22.84
N ALA A 271 -8.35 14.72 24.14
CA ALA A 271 -9.52 14.09 24.76
C ALA A 271 -10.87 14.65 24.23
N GLY A 272 -10.91 15.93 23.85
CA GLY A 272 -12.08 16.59 23.27
C GLY A 272 -12.44 16.04 21.89
N ASP A 273 -11.45 15.88 21.01
CA ASP A 273 -11.67 15.43 19.62
C ASP A 273 -12.12 13.96 19.58
N LYS A 274 -11.56 13.14 20.47
CA LYS A 274 -11.98 11.74 20.68
C LYS A 274 -13.41 11.60 21.20
N ALA A 275 -13.95 12.61 21.89
CA ALA A 275 -15.33 12.59 22.37
C ALA A 275 -16.31 12.87 21.23
N ALA A 276 -15.97 13.77 20.30
CA ALA A 276 -16.80 14.08 19.13
C ALA A 276 -17.01 12.86 18.22
N VAL A 277 -15.94 12.08 17.94
CA VAL A 277 -16.05 10.84 17.13
C VAL A 277 -16.85 9.76 17.85
N ARG A 278 -16.72 9.64 19.17
CA ARG A 278 -17.52 8.70 19.95
C ARG A 278 -19.01 9.05 19.92
N GLN A 279 -19.34 10.33 20.04
CA GLN A 279 -20.72 10.80 19.94
C GLN A 279 -21.30 10.49 18.56
N SER A 280 -20.58 10.81 17.47
CA SER A 280 -21.07 10.52 16.12
C SER A 280 -21.23 9.02 15.83
N LEU A 281 -20.36 8.17 16.40
CA LEU A 281 -20.51 6.71 16.34
C LEU A 281 -21.77 6.24 17.07
N GLN A 282 -22.07 6.79 18.25
CA GLN A 282 -23.27 6.48 19.02
C GLN A 282 -24.55 6.94 18.33
N ASP A 283 -24.55 8.15 17.76
CA ASP A 283 -25.70 8.70 17.04
C ASP A 283 -26.02 7.88 15.78
N SER A 284 -24.98 7.43 15.05
CA SER A 284 -25.17 6.54 13.88
C SER A 284 -25.70 5.14 14.25
N ASP A 285 -25.34 4.59 15.42
CA ASP A 285 -25.91 3.33 15.93
C ASP A 285 -27.37 3.52 16.36
N ALA A 286 -27.70 4.67 16.98
CA ALA A 286 -29.06 5.00 17.37
C ALA A 286 -29.98 5.19 16.16
N GLU A 287 -29.52 5.90 15.11
CA GLU A 287 -30.28 6.05 13.87
C GLU A 287 -30.48 4.72 13.13
N ALA A 288 -29.48 3.84 13.12
CA ALA A 288 -29.61 2.50 12.55
C ALA A 288 -30.62 1.63 13.33
N GLY A 289 -30.58 1.68 14.67
CA GLY A 289 -31.53 0.98 15.54
C GLY A 289 -32.97 1.50 15.40
N THR A 290 -33.16 2.82 15.24
CA THR A 290 -34.51 3.38 15.03
C THR A 290 -35.11 3.07 13.66
N ARG A 291 -34.30 2.74 12.64
CA ARG A 291 -34.82 2.28 11.34
C ARG A 291 -35.28 0.82 11.36
N GLU A 292 -34.72 -0.01 12.22
CA GLU A 292 -35.17 -1.40 12.41
C GLU A 292 -36.53 -1.48 13.15
N ASP A 293 -36.86 -0.49 13.99
CA ASP A 293 -38.12 -0.48 14.76
C ASP A 293 -39.31 0.18 14.03
N THR A 294 -39.12 0.79 12.85
CA THR A 294 -40.20 1.49 12.12
C THR A 294 -40.82 0.71 10.95
N ASP A 295 -40.32 -0.47 10.59
CA ASP A 295 -40.96 -1.36 9.60
C ASP A 295 -41.80 -2.44 10.29
N GLY A 296 -42.73 -1.98 11.14
CA GLY A 296 -43.87 -2.76 11.58
C GLY A 296 -44.94 -2.78 10.49
N ASN A 297 -44.78 -3.61 9.45
CA ASN A 297 -45.90 -3.99 8.61
C ASN A 297 -45.83 -5.48 8.22
N GLU A 298 -46.95 -6.15 8.44
CA GLU A 298 -47.14 -7.60 8.37
C GLU A 298 -46.67 -8.21 7.04
N THR A 299 -45.79 -9.21 7.11
CA THR A 299 -45.54 -10.12 5.98
C THR A 299 -46.19 -11.47 6.31
N PRO A 300 -47.08 -12.03 5.47
CA PRO A 300 -47.68 -13.33 5.74
C PRO A 300 -46.65 -14.45 5.57
N ALA A 301 -46.78 -15.49 6.39
CA ALA A 301 -45.88 -16.63 6.44
C ALA A 301 -45.64 -17.27 5.05
N PRO A 302 -44.39 -17.67 4.70
CA PRO A 302 -44.15 -18.32 3.42
C PRO A 302 -44.66 -19.76 3.44
N ALA A 303 -45.48 -20.09 2.44
CA ALA A 303 -45.90 -21.43 2.13
C ALA A 303 -44.70 -22.34 1.81
N ARG A 304 -44.78 -23.59 2.27
CA ARG A 304 -43.78 -24.64 2.15
C ARG A 304 -43.56 -25.00 0.66
N ALA A 305 -42.45 -24.55 0.07
CA ALA A 305 -42.08 -24.90 -1.30
C ALA A 305 -41.29 -26.22 -1.36
N GLU A 306 -41.72 -27.12 -2.24
CA GLU A 306 -41.14 -28.43 -2.50
C GLU A 306 -39.73 -28.33 -3.10
N LYS A 307 -38.84 -29.25 -2.66
CA LYS A 307 -37.48 -29.41 -3.16
C LYS A 307 -37.51 -29.87 -4.62
N THR A 308 -37.22 -28.97 -5.55
CA THR A 308 -36.95 -29.33 -6.95
C THR A 308 -35.44 -29.33 -7.20
N THR A 309 -34.86 -30.51 -7.35
CA THR A 309 -33.46 -30.74 -7.71
C THR A 309 -33.17 -30.28 -9.14
N LEU A 310 -32.32 -29.27 -9.33
CA LEU A 310 -31.77 -28.87 -10.62
C LEU A 310 -30.70 -29.88 -11.08
N LYS A 311 -30.99 -30.64 -12.13
CA LYS A 311 -30.01 -31.48 -12.83
C LYS A 311 -29.13 -30.62 -13.75
N ALA A 312 -27.82 -30.76 -13.62
CA ALA A 312 -26.82 -30.12 -14.48
C ALA A 312 -27.05 -30.49 -15.97
N ARG A 313 -27.18 -29.49 -16.84
CA ARG A 313 -27.19 -29.68 -18.30
C ARG A 313 -25.75 -29.67 -18.82
N ARG A 314 -25.38 -30.78 -19.46
CA ARG A 314 -24.13 -31.00 -20.19
C ARG A 314 -24.06 -30.03 -21.38
N ILE A 315 -23.03 -29.18 -21.43
CA ILE A 315 -22.71 -28.35 -22.59
C ILE A 315 -22.11 -29.27 -23.68
N LYS A 316 -22.67 -29.26 -24.89
CA LYS A 316 -22.11 -29.99 -26.04
C LYS A 316 -20.95 -29.20 -26.65
N PRO A 317 -19.85 -29.85 -27.08
CA PRO A 317 -18.75 -29.17 -27.76
C PRO A 317 -19.15 -28.71 -29.16
N VAL A 318 -18.63 -27.54 -29.54
CA VAL A 318 -18.75 -26.95 -30.88
C VAL A 318 -17.83 -27.71 -31.86
N PRO A 319 -18.29 -28.10 -33.06
CA PRO A 319 -17.43 -28.78 -34.03
C PRO A 319 -16.42 -27.82 -34.67
N ALA A 320 -15.20 -28.31 -34.87
CA ALA A 320 -14.12 -27.62 -35.57
C ALA A 320 -14.52 -27.30 -37.02
N ARG A 321 -14.18 -26.10 -37.50
CA ARG A 321 -14.27 -25.76 -38.92
C ARG A 321 -12.97 -26.19 -39.60
N ASP A 322 -13.11 -27.09 -40.55
CA ASP A 322 -12.05 -27.52 -41.47
C ASP A 322 -11.56 -26.38 -42.37
N GLY A 323 -10.29 -26.50 -42.74
CA GLY A 323 -9.53 -25.50 -43.48
C GLY A 323 -10.05 -25.22 -44.89
N GLY A 324 -9.97 -23.95 -45.25
CA GLY A 324 -10.05 -23.44 -46.63
C GLY A 324 -8.79 -22.64 -46.93
N THR A 325 -8.20 -22.93 -48.08
CA THR A 325 -6.98 -22.37 -48.68
C THR A 325 -7.04 -20.84 -48.89
N PRO A 326 -5.89 -20.14 -48.88
CA PRO A 326 -5.83 -18.72 -49.24
C PRO A 326 -5.56 -18.54 -50.75
N GLU A 327 -6.51 -17.96 -51.47
CA GLU A 327 -6.29 -17.34 -52.79
C GLU A 327 -6.86 -15.90 -52.79
N ASP A 328 -5.98 -14.96 -53.16
CA ASP A 328 -6.17 -13.67 -53.83
C ASP A 328 -7.01 -12.52 -53.22
N ALA A 329 -6.29 -11.52 -52.66
CA ALA A 329 -6.22 -10.05 -52.94
C ALA A 329 -7.47 -9.27 -53.48
N PRO A 330 -7.61 -7.92 -53.36
CA PRO A 330 -6.54 -6.91 -53.25
C PRO A 330 -6.79 -5.63 -52.38
N PHE A 331 -5.70 -4.86 -52.22
CA PHE A 331 -5.50 -3.50 -51.67
C PHE A 331 -5.51 -3.31 -50.14
#